data_AF-A0A1V5XIT4-F1
#
_entry.id   AF-A0A1V5XIT4-F1
#
_cell.length_a   1.000
_cell.length_b   1.000
_cell.length_c   1.000
_cell.angle_alpha   90.00
_cell.angle_beta   90.00
_cell.angle_gamma   90.00
#
_symmetry.space_group_name_H-M   'P 1'
#
loop_
_entity.id
_entity.type
_entity.pdbx_description
1 polymer ?
#
loop_
_entity_poly.entity_id
_entity_poly.type
_entity_poly.pdbx_seq_one_letter_code
_entity_poly.pdbx_strand_id
1 'polypeptide(L)'
;MKKKIYTIPINEAFDEKCGCPFCLLEKRLEDDAVEYTLGAAMMEPDFRIKTNERGFCKRHFSVLQAQNNALALALIMKSQSETQIEKINKASNTQKTGLFKKPSAKAAAKSCADMISCFVSSCAICDRVNNTMGHFFENTVYLWKSEKDFKAKFGEAVFCLPHFAKLLKYAAKGLGEKDLSGFYKKLLSMQNSILNKCDKDILNFTKLFDHRSEKNPSPETRAALKQIIKIYSGE
;
A
#
# COMPACT_ATOMS: atom_id res chain seq x y z
N MET A 1 16.69 -13.01 -14.23
CA MET A 1 17.59 -12.36 -13.25
C MET A 1 16.91 -11.27 -12.39
N LYS A 2 15.59 -11.35 -12.09
CA LYS A 2 14.87 -10.30 -11.34
C LYS A 2 15.09 -10.30 -9.82
N LYS A 3 15.55 -11.41 -9.22
CA LYS A 3 15.62 -11.55 -7.75
C LYS A 3 16.60 -10.58 -7.09
N LYS A 4 17.78 -10.35 -7.68
CA LYS A 4 18.85 -9.52 -7.06
C LYS A 4 18.53 -8.02 -6.93
N ILE A 5 17.63 -7.47 -7.74
CA ILE A 5 17.30 -6.03 -7.69
C ILE A 5 16.54 -5.70 -6.40
N TYR A 6 15.72 -6.63 -5.92
CA TYR A 6 14.87 -6.42 -4.75
C TYR A 6 15.55 -6.80 -3.43
N THR A 7 16.65 -7.55 -3.44
CA THR A 7 17.29 -8.04 -2.21
C THR A 7 17.97 -6.95 -1.40
N ILE A 8 18.53 -5.92 -2.06
CA ILE A 8 19.18 -4.78 -1.39
C ILE A 8 18.17 -3.98 -0.56
N PRO A 9 17.09 -3.42 -1.14
CA PRO A 9 16.13 -2.63 -0.37
C PRO A 9 15.45 -3.44 0.74
N ILE A 10 15.22 -4.74 0.51
CA ILE A 10 14.68 -5.63 1.55
C ILE A 10 15.67 -5.73 2.73
N ASN A 11 16.96 -5.99 2.48
CA ASN A 11 17.94 -6.09 3.56
C ASN A 11 18.06 -4.78 4.34
N GLU A 12 18.17 -3.65 3.65
CA GLU A 12 18.23 -2.33 4.27
C GLU A 12 17.02 -2.07 5.18
N ALA A 13 15.81 -2.41 4.72
CA ALA A 13 14.60 -2.22 5.51
C ALA A 13 14.55 -3.11 6.76
N PHE A 14 15.11 -4.32 6.71
CA PHE A 14 15.22 -5.20 7.87
C PHE A 14 16.36 -4.76 8.82
N ASP A 15 17.38 -4.08 8.32
CA ASP A 15 18.53 -3.60 9.08
C ASP A 15 18.23 -2.31 9.90
N GLU A 16 17.22 -1.52 9.51
CA GLU A 16 16.81 -0.34 10.29
C GLU A 16 16.23 -0.68 11.69
N LYS A 17 15.82 -1.95 11.92
CA LYS A 17 15.31 -2.48 13.20
C LYS A 17 14.20 -1.64 13.86
N CYS A 18 13.52 -0.78 13.10
CA CYS A 18 12.51 0.13 13.61
C CYS A 18 11.14 -0.17 12.96
N GLY A 19 10.24 -0.79 13.73
CA GLY A 19 8.88 -1.06 13.28
C GLY A 19 8.80 -2.13 12.18
N CYS A 20 7.85 -1.97 11.26
CA CYS A 20 7.59 -2.94 10.20
C CYS A 20 8.43 -2.65 8.94
N PRO A 21 9.33 -3.56 8.50
CA PRO A 21 10.15 -3.34 7.31
C PRO A 21 9.32 -3.09 6.05
N PHE A 22 8.15 -3.73 5.95
CA PHE A 22 7.27 -3.56 4.80
C PHE A 22 6.55 -2.21 4.78
N CYS A 23 6.24 -1.62 5.94
CA CYS A 23 5.70 -0.26 6.00
C CYS A 23 6.76 0.76 5.53
N LEU A 24 8.02 0.56 5.92
CA LEU A 24 9.13 1.40 5.45
C LEU A 24 9.31 1.29 3.93
N LEU A 25 9.31 0.06 3.40
CA LEU A 25 9.38 -0.17 1.95
C LEU A 25 8.19 0.45 1.21
N GLU A 26 6.97 0.26 1.71
CA GLU A 26 5.76 0.82 1.11
C GLU A 26 5.80 2.34 1.10
N LYS A 27 6.24 2.96 2.20
CA LYS A 27 6.42 4.42 2.28
C LYS A 27 7.44 4.93 1.27
N ARG A 28 8.62 4.31 1.19
CA ARG A 28 9.66 4.70 0.20
C ARG A 28 9.13 4.59 -1.22
N LEU A 29 8.43 3.50 -1.54
CA LEU A 29 7.80 3.33 -2.85
C LEU A 29 6.71 4.37 -3.14
N GLU A 30 5.92 4.75 -2.13
CA GLU A 30 4.90 5.77 -2.25
C GLU A 30 5.53 7.14 -2.51
N ASP A 31 6.55 7.51 -1.73
CA ASP A 31 7.29 8.77 -1.87
C ASP A 31 7.91 8.87 -3.28
N ASP A 32 8.61 7.82 -3.73
CA ASP A 32 9.18 7.74 -5.09
C ASP A 32 8.10 7.83 -6.17
N ALA A 33 6.95 7.19 -5.97
CA ALA A 33 5.86 7.20 -6.94
C ALA A 33 5.18 8.57 -7.02
N VAL A 34 5.04 9.27 -5.90
CA VAL A 34 4.52 10.63 -5.83
C VAL A 34 5.48 11.61 -6.51
N GLU A 35 6.77 11.54 -6.18
CA GLU A 35 7.81 12.37 -6.79
C GLU A 35 7.87 12.14 -8.30
N TYR A 36 7.88 10.88 -8.74
CA TYR A 36 7.85 10.55 -10.16
C TYR A 36 6.59 11.10 -10.85
N THR A 37 5.41 10.96 -10.22
CA THR A 37 4.14 11.45 -10.77
C THR A 37 4.14 12.96 -11.00
N LEU A 38 4.71 13.74 -10.08
CA LEU A 38 4.78 15.21 -10.18
C LEU A 38 6.03 15.73 -10.88
N GLY A 39 7.04 14.89 -11.08
CA GLY A 39 8.32 15.22 -11.68
C GLY A 39 8.44 14.77 -13.14
N ALA A 40 9.44 13.92 -13.39
CA ALA A 40 9.88 13.52 -14.73
C ALA A 40 8.78 12.85 -15.58
N ALA A 41 7.80 12.19 -14.95
CA ALA A 41 6.79 11.42 -15.66
C ALA A 41 5.82 12.30 -16.48
N MET A 42 5.74 13.59 -16.16
CA MET A 42 5.05 14.56 -17.00
C MET A 42 5.69 14.70 -18.38
N MET A 43 6.95 14.33 -18.58
CA MET A 43 7.57 14.40 -19.91
C MET A 43 7.41 13.10 -20.72
N GLU A 44 6.86 12.04 -20.10
CA GLU A 44 6.73 10.70 -20.70
C GLU A 44 5.28 10.44 -21.18
N PRO A 45 5.04 10.31 -22.49
CA PRO A 45 3.70 10.09 -23.03
C PRO A 45 3.01 8.83 -22.47
N ASP A 46 3.76 7.74 -22.29
CA ASP A 46 3.25 6.47 -21.80
C ASP A 46 2.72 6.57 -20.36
N PHE A 47 3.40 7.35 -19.53
CA PHE A 47 2.94 7.59 -18.17
C PHE A 47 1.65 8.40 -18.17
N ARG A 48 1.58 9.47 -18.99
CA ARG A 48 0.39 10.31 -19.12
C ARG A 48 -0.83 9.50 -19.56
N ILE A 49 -0.68 8.62 -20.55
CA ILE A 49 -1.77 7.74 -21.03
C ILE A 49 -2.28 6.88 -19.87
N LYS A 50 -1.36 6.22 -19.15
CA LYS A 50 -1.71 5.34 -18.03
C LYS A 50 -2.41 6.10 -16.89
N THR A 51 -1.94 7.29 -16.52
CA THR A 51 -2.57 8.13 -15.50
C THR A 51 -3.84 8.83 -15.98
N ASN A 52 -4.09 8.93 -17.28
CA ASN A 52 -5.36 9.44 -17.80
C ASN A 52 -6.45 8.37 -17.81
N GLU A 53 -6.05 7.11 -17.97
CA GLU A 53 -6.93 5.95 -17.83
C GLU A 53 -7.24 5.60 -16.38
N ARG A 54 -6.29 5.84 -15.46
CA ARG A 54 -6.38 5.54 -14.03
C ARG A 54 -6.50 6.80 -13.20
N GLY A 55 -7.40 6.84 -12.23
CA GLY A 55 -7.53 7.97 -11.31
C GLY A 55 -6.43 8.00 -10.24
N PHE A 56 -6.69 8.79 -9.20
CA PHE A 56 -6.00 8.70 -7.92
C PHE A 56 -7.04 8.41 -6.83
N CYS A 57 -6.67 7.61 -5.82
CA CYS A 57 -7.57 7.40 -4.69
C CYS A 57 -7.61 8.65 -3.80
N LYS A 58 -8.65 8.77 -2.96
CA LYS A 58 -8.82 9.89 -2.04
C LYS A 58 -7.55 10.22 -1.24
N ARG A 59 -6.86 9.19 -0.71
CA ARG A 59 -5.60 9.35 0.04
C ARG A 59 -4.52 9.98 -0.84
N HIS A 60 -4.27 9.41 -2.02
CA HIS A 60 -3.21 9.90 -2.90
C HIS A 60 -3.53 11.26 -3.52
N PHE A 61 -4.79 11.63 -3.70
CA PHE A 61 -5.14 13.02 -4.03
C PHE A 61 -4.68 13.99 -2.93
N SER A 62 -4.95 13.68 -1.66
CA SER A 62 -4.49 14.52 -0.54
C SER A 62 -2.96 14.57 -0.46
N VAL A 63 -2.28 13.45 -0.69
CA VAL A 63 -0.80 13.39 -0.72
C VAL A 63 -0.24 14.24 -1.86
N LEU A 64 -0.77 14.10 -3.07
CA LEU A 64 -0.35 14.90 -4.24
C LEU A 64 -0.60 16.39 -4.04
N GLN A 65 -1.75 16.76 -3.46
CA GLN A 65 -2.09 18.15 -3.18
C GLN A 65 -1.16 18.78 -2.14
N ALA A 66 -0.70 18.00 -1.17
CA ALA A 66 0.23 18.46 -0.14
C ALA A 66 1.66 18.70 -0.66
N GLN A 67 1.98 18.22 -1.87
CA GLN A 67 3.29 18.46 -2.48
C GLN A 67 3.40 19.91 -2.98
N ASN A 68 4.59 20.49 -2.86
CA ASN A 68 4.86 21.87 -3.31
C ASN A 68 5.09 21.96 -4.83
N ASN A 69 4.20 21.37 -5.63
CA ASN A 69 4.28 21.37 -7.10
C ASN A 69 2.88 21.47 -7.75
N ALA A 70 2.23 22.61 -7.51
CA ALA A 70 0.88 22.87 -7.98
C ALA A 70 0.76 22.86 -9.51
N LEU A 71 1.80 23.30 -10.24
CA LEU A 71 1.78 23.35 -11.70
C LEU A 71 1.73 21.93 -12.30
N ALA A 72 2.60 21.02 -11.84
CA ALA A 72 2.59 19.65 -12.36
C ALA A 72 1.24 18.97 -12.08
N LEU A 73 0.72 19.12 -10.86
CA LEU A 73 -0.59 18.58 -10.51
C LEU A 73 -1.70 19.17 -11.40
N ALA A 74 -1.71 20.48 -11.63
CA ALA A 74 -2.71 21.13 -12.48
C ALA A 74 -2.69 20.61 -13.93
N LEU A 75 -1.50 20.36 -14.48
CA LEU A 75 -1.35 19.80 -15.82
C LEU A 75 -1.88 18.35 -15.91
N ILE A 76 -1.63 17.52 -14.88
CA ILE A 76 -2.22 16.17 -14.79
C ILE A 76 -3.74 16.27 -14.74
N MET A 77 -4.28 17.13 -13.86
CA MET A 77 -5.73 17.31 -13.71
C MET A 77 -6.39 17.80 -14.99
N LYS A 78 -5.73 18.69 -15.74
CA LYS A 78 -6.20 19.15 -17.05
C LYS A 78 -6.28 18.00 -18.05
N SER A 79 -5.22 17.21 -18.18
CA SER A 79 -5.18 16.08 -19.12
C SER A 79 -6.19 14.98 -18.77
N GLN A 80 -6.35 14.69 -17.48
CA GLN A 80 -7.40 13.80 -16.99
C GLN A 80 -8.79 14.35 -17.33
N SER A 81 -9.03 15.64 -17.09
CA SER A 81 -10.31 16.30 -17.36
C SER A 81 -10.69 16.22 -18.84
N GLU A 82 -9.76 16.54 -19.75
CA GLU A 82 -9.96 16.39 -21.21
C GLU A 82 -10.33 14.96 -21.58
N THR A 83 -9.59 13.97 -21.04
CA THR A 83 -9.86 12.55 -21.27
C THR A 83 -11.25 12.13 -20.78
N GLN A 84 -11.66 12.57 -19.58
CA GLN A 84 -12.97 12.21 -19.03
C GLN A 84 -14.11 12.89 -19.77
N ILE A 85 -13.97 14.17 -20.16
CA ILE A 85 -14.94 14.88 -20.99
C ILE A 85 -15.17 14.13 -22.31
N GLU A 86 -14.09 13.72 -22.98
CA GLU A 86 -14.20 12.92 -24.21
C GLU A 86 -14.93 11.59 -24.00
N LYS A 87 -14.59 10.86 -22.92
CA LYS A 87 -15.22 9.57 -22.60
C LYS A 87 -16.71 9.72 -22.28
N ILE A 88 -17.09 10.74 -21.51
CA ILE A 88 -18.49 11.04 -21.17
C ILE A 88 -19.28 11.45 -22.42
N ASN A 89 -18.70 12.29 -23.28
CA ASN A 89 -19.33 12.70 -24.54
C ASN A 89 -19.52 11.52 -25.49
N LYS A 90 -18.53 10.61 -25.59
CA LYS A 90 -18.64 9.37 -26.38
C LYS A 90 -19.74 8.45 -25.85
N ALA A 91 -19.84 8.29 -24.52
CA ALA A 91 -20.91 7.52 -23.89
C ALA A 91 -22.31 8.14 -24.12
N SER A 92 -22.38 9.46 -24.31
CA SER A 92 -23.62 10.18 -24.61
C SER A 92 -23.99 10.16 -26.10
N ASN A 93 -22.99 10.07 -26.99
CA ASN A 93 -23.13 10.14 -28.45
C ASN A 93 -23.41 8.79 -29.14
N THR A 94 -23.78 7.73 -28.42
CA THR A 94 -24.27 6.45 -28.98
C THR A 94 -25.58 6.57 -29.79
N GLN A 95 -25.92 7.77 -30.27
CA GLN A 95 -27.09 8.10 -31.08
C GLN A 95 -26.85 8.06 -32.60
N LYS A 96 -25.62 7.91 -33.13
CA LYS A 96 -25.34 8.27 -34.54
C LYS A 96 -24.57 7.27 -35.44
N THR A 97 -24.57 5.96 -35.18
CA THR A 97 -23.98 5.01 -36.16
C THR A 97 -24.82 3.74 -36.37
N GLY A 98 -25.49 3.67 -37.53
CA GLY A 98 -25.88 2.42 -38.19
C GLY A 98 -27.14 1.70 -37.69
N LEU A 99 -27.65 0.81 -38.54
CA LEU A 99 -28.89 0.01 -38.47
C LEU A 99 -29.06 -0.90 -37.24
N PHE A 100 -28.23 -0.77 -36.19
CA PHE A 100 -28.35 -1.53 -34.95
C PHE A 100 -29.02 -0.66 -33.86
N LYS A 101 -30.04 -1.22 -33.22
CA LYS A 101 -30.90 -0.57 -32.21
C LYS A 101 -30.10 0.34 -31.27
N LYS A 102 -30.54 1.60 -31.15
CA LYS A 102 -30.01 2.57 -30.17
C LYS A 102 -29.97 1.92 -28.78
N PRO A 103 -28.86 1.98 -28.04
CA PRO A 103 -28.85 1.57 -26.65
C PRO A 103 -29.87 2.41 -25.88
N SER A 104 -30.63 1.76 -24.99
CA SER A 104 -31.60 2.47 -24.16
C SER A 104 -30.88 3.47 -23.26
N ALA A 105 -31.58 4.54 -22.85
CA ALA A 105 -31.04 5.51 -21.89
C ALA A 105 -30.51 4.82 -20.61
N LYS A 106 -31.16 3.71 -20.19
CA LYS A 106 -30.73 2.88 -19.07
C LYS A 106 -29.37 2.21 -19.31
N ALA A 107 -29.12 1.70 -20.52
CA ALA A 107 -27.84 1.08 -20.87
C ALA A 107 -26.72 2.12 -20.96
N ALA A 108 -26.98 3.29 -21.55
CA ALA A 108 -26.02 4.39 -21.63
C ALA A 108 -25.65 4.94 -20.24
N ALA A 109 -26.65 5.17 -19.37
CA ALA A 109 -26.43 5.61 -18.00
C ALA A 109 -25.58 4.61 -17.20
N LYS A 110 -25.89 3.30 -17.31
CA LYS A 110 -25.10 2.25 -16.65
C LYS A 110 -23.66 2.23 -17.15
N SER A 111 -23.44 2.25 -18.47
CA SER A 111 -22.09 2.23 -19.05
C SER A 111 -21.27 3.44 -18.63
N CYS A 112 -21.88 4.63 -18.56
CA CYS A 112 -21.21 5.83 -18.10
C CYS A 112 -20.85 5.74 -16.62
N ALA A 113 -21.80 5.29 -15.77
CA ALA A 113 -21.57 5.09 -14.35
C ALA A 113 -20.43 4.08 -14.09
N ASP A 114 -20.45 2.92 -14.74
CA ASP A 114 -19.43 1.88 -14.59
C ASP A 114 -18.03 2.42 -14.99
N MET A 115 -17.95 3.19 -16.08
CA MET A 115 -16.71 3.80 -16.54
C MET A 115 -16.14 4.82 -15.54
N ILE A 116 -16.99 5.70 -14.99
CA ILE A 116 -16.58 6.68 -13.97
C ILE A 116 -16.21 5.98 -12.66
N SER A 117 -16.98 4.98 -12.24
CA SER A 117 -16.68 4.18 -11.05
C SER A 117 -15.33 3.46 -11.17
N CYS A 118 -15.00 2.91 -12.34
CA CYS A 118 -13.68 2.33 -12.60
C CYS A 118 -12.56 3.37 -12.47
N PHE A 119 -12.74 4.57 -13.01
CA PHE A 119 -11.74 5.64 -12.89
C PHE A 119 -11.53 6.04 -11.41
N VAL A 120 -12.61 6.35 -10.69
CA VAL A 120 -12.57 6.84 -9.30
C VAL A 120 -12.09 5.78 -8.30
N SER A 121 -12.34 4.50 -8.57
CA SER A 121 -11.86 3.38 -7.73
C SER A 121 -10.44 2.93 -8.04
N SER A 122 -9.83 3.45 -9.11
CA SER A 122 -8.46 3.13 -9.50
C SER A 122 -7.45 4.15 -8.96
N CYS A 123 -6.19 3.74 -8.83
CA CYS A 123 -5.14 4.66 -8.46
C CYS A 123 -3.80 4.28 -9.10
N ALA A 124 -3.27 5.14 -9.96
CA ALA A 124 -1.99 4.90 -10.63
C ALA A 124 -0.80 4.72 -9.66
N ILE A 125 -0.81 5.48 -8.55
CA ILE A 125 0.21 5.37 -7.50
C ILE A 125 0.05 4.04 -6.74
N CYS A 126 -1.17 3.71 -6.28
CA CYS A 126 -1.43 2.41 -5.64
C CYS A 126 -1.01 1.25 -6.54
N ASP A 127 -1.33 1.30 -7.83
CA ASP A 127 -1.00 0.24 -8.79
C ASP A 127 0.52 0.06 -8.90
N ARG A 128 1.28 1.16 -8.95
CA ARG A 128 2.76 1.12 -8.96
C ARG A 128 3.34 0.55 -7.67
N VAL A 129 2.89 1.06 -6.52
CA VAL A 129 3.37 0.64 -5.19
C VAL A 129 3.05 -0.84 -4.97
N ASN A 130 1.80 -1.25 -5.18
CA ASN A 130 1.36 -2.62 -4.93
C ASN A 130 2.06 -3.64 -5.83
N ASN A 131 2.34 -3.30 -7.09
CA ASN A 131 3.07 -4.17 -8.00
C ASN A 131 4.49 -4.46 -7.46
N THR A 132 5.23 -3.42 -7.07
CA THR A 132 6.59 -3.59 -6.53
C THR A 132 6.58 -4.26 -5.14
N MET A 133 5.61 -3.92 -4.28
CA MET A 133 5.43 -4.58 -2.99
C MET A 133 5.23 -6.10 -3.13
N GLY A 134 4.51 -6.55 -4.16
CA GLY A 134 4.37 -7.97 -4.47
C GLY A 134 5.71 -8.67 -4.62
N HIS A 135 6.63 -8.07 -5.38
CA HIS A 135 7.99 -8.59 -5.52
C HIS A 135 8.78 -8.55 -4.22
N PHE A 136 8.58 -7.56 -3.35
CA PHE A 136 9.22 -7.56 -2.03
C PHE A 136 8.75 -8.72 -1.15
N PHE A 137 7.46 -9.04 -1.13
CA PHE A 137 6.98 -10.22 -0.39
C PHE A 137 7.54 -11.53 -0.96
N GLU A 138 7.50 -11.70 -2.28
CA GLU A 138 8.05 -12.89 -2.96
C GLU A 138 9.54 -13.10 -2.65
N ASN A 139 10.34 -12.03 -2.76
CA ASN A 139 11.77 -12.11 -2.51
C ASN A 139 12.08 -12.26 -1.01
N THR A 140 11.28 -11.69 -0.11
CA THR A 140 11.46 -11.91 1.34
C THR A 140 11.24 -13.38 1.71
N VAL A 141 10.21 -14.02 1.16
CA VAL A 141 9.95 -15.45 1.37
C VAL A 141 11.10 -16.30 0.82
N TYR A 142 11.61 -15.95 -0.36
CA TYR A 142 12.77 -16.60 -0.95
C TYR A 142 14.01 -16.46 -0.05
N LEU A 143 14.35 -15.24 0.37
CA LEU A 143 15.51 -14.95 1.22
C LEU A 143 15.42 -15.70 2.56
N TRP A 144 14.25 -15.72 3.19
CA TRP A 144 14.04 -16.47 4.44
C TRP A 144 14.33 -17.97 4.28
N LYS A 145 14.01 -18.54 3.12
CA LYS A 145 14.25 -19.95 2.82
C LYS A 145 15.71 -20.22 2.47
N SER A 146 16.36 -19.34 1.71
CA SER A 146 17.69 -19.59 1.13
C SER A 146 18.86 -19.05 1.96
N GLU A 147 18.67 -18.03 2.80
CA GLU A 147 19.75 -17.31 3.46
C GLU A 147 19.62 -17.36 4.99
N LYS A 148 20.62 -17.97 5.64
CA LYS A 148 20.64 -18.12 7.11
C LYS A 148 20.70 -16.78 7.83
N ASP A 149 21.52 -15.84 7.34
CA ASP A 149 21.69 -14.53 7.97
C ASP A 149 20.41 -13.71 7.87
N PHE A 150 19.75 -13.73 6.71
CA PHE A 150 18.45 -13.10 6.55
C PHE A 150 17.39 -13.71 7.47
N LYS A 151 17.41 -15.03 7.66
CA LYS A 151 16.50 -15.71 8.60
C LYS A 151 16.67 -15.26 10.05
N ALA A 152 17.90 -14.90 10.45
CA ALA A 152 18.17 -14.30 11.75
C ALA A 152 17.58 -12.88 11.85
N LYS A 153 17.87 -12.01 10.87
CA LYS A 153 17.29 -10.65 10.78
C LYS A 153 15.76 -10.68 10.80
N PHE A 154 15.17 -11.59 10.03
CA PHE A 154 13.73 -11.79 10.00
C PHE A 154 13.18 -12.10 11.39
N GLY A 155 13.89 -12.90 12.19
CA GLY A 155 13.47 -13.27 13.54
C GLY A 155 13.42 -12.13 14.55
N GLU A 156 14.06 -10.99 14.25
CA GLU A 156 14.08 -9.77 15.06
C GLU A 156 13.05 -8.73 14.59
N ALA A 157 12.48 -8.90 13.40
CA ALA A 157 11.55 -7.94 12.82
C ALA A 157 10.18 -7.91 13.53
N VAL A 158 9.53 -6.76 13.50
CA VAL A 158 8.14 -6.58 13.94
C VAL A 158 7.25 -6.40 12.71
N PHE A 159 6.05 -6.96 12.69
CA PHE A 159 5.12 -6.82 11.57
C PHE A 159 3.80 -6.19 12.02
N CYS A 160 3.27 -5.26 11.21
CA CYS A 160 1.89 -4.82 11.35
C CYS A 160 0.94 -5.90 10.81
N LEU A 161 -0.31 -5.92 11.28
CA LEU A 161 -1.31 -6.90 10.89
C LEU A 161 -1.56 -6.95 9.37
N PRO A 162 -1.64 -5.81 8.63
CA PRO A 162 -1.77 -5.86 7.18
C PRO A 162 -0.62 -6.59 6.49
N HIS A 163 0.62 -6.32 6.90
CA HIS A 163 1.81 -6.93 6.29
C HIS A 163 2.07 -8.36 6.77
N PHE A 164 1.73 -8.69 8.00
CA PHE A 164 1.67 -10.07 8.47
C PHE A 164 0.74 -10.91 7.58
N ALA A 165 -0.48 -10.42 7.32
CA ALA A 165 -1.46 -11.12 6.50
C ALA A 165 -1.00 -11.26 5.03
N LYS A 166 -0.44 -10.19 4.43
CA LYS A 166 0.13 -10.27 3.07
C LYS A 166 1.29 -11.28 3.01
N LEU A 167 2.22 -11.22 3.97
CA LEU A 167 3.38 -12.11 4.02
C LEU A 167 2.98 -13.59 4.11
N LEU A 168 1.96 -13.93 4.90
CA LEU A 168 1.42 -15.29 4.96
C LEU A 168 0.85 -15.76 3.61
N LYS A 169 0.12 -14.89 2.90
CA LYS A 169 -0.42 -15.21 1.57
C LYS A 169 0.69 -15.50 0.56
N TYR A 170 1.77 -14.74 0.58
CA TYR A 170 2.91 -14.97 -0.31
C TYR A 170 3.73 -16.20 0.11
N ALA A 171 3.90 -16.44 1.41
CA ALA A 171 4.54 -17.65 1.90
C ALA A 171 3.78 -18.92 1.49
N ALA A 172 2.44 -18.92 1.61
CA ALA A 172 1.60 -20.04 1.20
C ALA A 172 1.66 -20.33 -0.31
N LYS A 173 1.89 -19.31 -1.13
CA LYS A 173 2.07 -19.46 -2.58
C LYS A 173 3.48 -19.91 -2.97
N GLY A 174 4.50 -19.49 -2.21
CA GLY A 174 5.90 -19.63 -2.60
C GLY A 174 6.67 -20.78 -1.92
N LEU A 175 6.18 -21.29 -0.79
CA LEU A 175 6.83 -22.35 -0.02
C LEU A 175 6.11 -23.69 -0.17
N GLY A 176 6.87 -24.79 -0.11
CA GLY A 176 6.30 -26.13 0.06
C GLY A 176 5.87 -26.37 1.50
N GLU A 177 5.01 -27.36 1.73
CA GLU A 177 4.33 -27.63 3.01
C GLU A 177 5.27 -27.64 4.23
N LYS A 178 6.42 -28.31 4.13
CA LYS A 178 7.41 -28.39 5.21
C LYS A 178 7.99 -27.02 5.57
N ASP A 179 8.38 -26.25 4.57
CA ASP A 179 8.97 -24.91 4.76
C ASP A 179 7.90 -23.92 5.25
N LEU A 180 6.69 -24.02 4.70
CA LEU A 180 5.55 -23.20 5.08
C LEU A 180 5.17 -23.41 6.55
N SER A 181 5.15 -24.65 7.03
CA SER A 181 4.87 -24.95 8.45
C SER A 181 5.89 -24.28 9.37
N GLY A 182 7.18 -24.34 9.02
CA GLY A 182 8.25 -23.67 9.77
C GLY A 182 8.14 -22.15 9.74
N PHE A 183 7.84 -21.59 8.56
CA PHE A 183 7.64 -20.16 8.37
C PHE A 183 6.45 -19.64 9.19
N TYR A 184 5.31 -20.32 9.07
CA TYR A 184 4.07 -19.97 9.76
C TYR A 184 4.25 -19.99 11.28
N LYS A 185 4.82 -21.06 11.85
CA LYS A 185 5.08 -21.16 13.29
C LYS A 185 5.95 -20.02 13.80
N LYS A 186 7.04 -19.70 13.08
CA LYS A 186 7.94 -18.61 13.47
C LYS A 186 7.25 -17.26 13.40
N LEU A 187 6.57 -16.96 12.29
CA LEU A 187 5.89 -15.67 12.09
C LEU A 187 4.74 -15.48 13.09
N LEU A 188 3.96 -16.54 13.37
CA LEU A 188 2.89 -16.51 14.36
C LEU A 188 3.42 -16.26 15.78
N SER A 189 4.52 -16.92 16.16
CA SER A 189 5.17 -16.71 17.45
C SER A 189 5.62 -15.25 17.63
N MET A 190 6.23 -14.67 16.59
CA MET A 190 6.64 -13.27 16.60
C MET A 190 5.43 -12.34 16.74
N GLN A 191 4.36 -12.58 15.97
CA GLN A 191 3.15 -11.76 16.00
C GLN A 191 2.45 -11.80 17.37
N ASN A 192 2.32 -13.00 17.95
CA ASN A 192 1.74 -13.15 19.29
C ASN A 192 2.58 -12.45 20.36
N SER A 193 3.91 -12.51 20.25
CA SER A 193 4.80 -11.84 21.20
C SER A 193 4.58 -10.33 21.21
N ILE A 194 4.50 -9.69 20.04
CA ILE A 194 4.29 -8.24 19.97
C ILE A 194 2.87 -7.84 20.39
N LEU A 195 1.85 -8.60 20.01
CA LEU A 195 0.46 -8.32 20.39
C LEU A 195 0.26 -8.44 21.90
N ASN A 196 0.80 -9.49 22.54
CA ASN A 196 0.74 -9.65 24.00
C ASN A 196 1.48 -8.52 24.73
N LYS A 197 2.57 -8.00 24.15
CA LYS A 197 3.25 -6.83 24.70
C LYS A 197 2.37 -5.59 24.59
N CYS A 198 1.82 -5.30 23.41
CA CYS A 198 0.94 -4.15 23.19
C CYS A 198 -0.32 -4.20 24.06
N ASP A 199 -0.91 -5.37 24.27
CA ASP A 199 -2.07 -5.55 25.16
C ASP A 199 -1.75 -5.15 26.60
N LYS A 200 -0.61 -5.62 27.14
CA LYS A 200 -0.13 -5.21 28.47
C LYS A 200 0.15 -3.72 28.55
N ASP A 201 0.80 -3.15 27.53
CA ASP A 201 1.13 -1.73 27.49
C ASP A 201 -0.16 -0.86 27.45
N ILE A 202 -1.18 -1.29 26.71
CA ILE A 202 -2.49 -0.64 26.67
C ILE A 202 -3.24 -0.78 28.00
N LEU A 203 -3.20 -1.94 28.63
CA LEU A 203 -3.76 -2.12 29.97
C LEU A 203 -3.10 -1.19 31.00
N ASN A 204 -1.79 -0.96 30.89
CA ASN A 204 -1.11 0.01 31.73
C ASN A 204 -1.52 1.44 31.39
N PHE A 205 -1.72 1.75 30.11
CA PHE A 205 -2.20 3.07 29.68
C PHE A 205 -3.61 3.37 30.19
N THR A 206 -4.53 2.41 30.15
CA THR A 206 -5.91 2.61 30.65
C THR A 206 -5.94 2.82 32.17
N LYS A 207 -5.05 2.17 32.91
CA LYS A 207 -4.92 2.37 34.37
C LYS A 207 -4.51 3.79 34.75
N LEU A 208 -3.90 4.59 33.85
CA LEU A 208 -3.57 6.00 34.11
C LEU A 208 -4.79 6.90 34.30
N PHE A 209 -5.96 6.42 33.91
CA PHE A 209 -7.22 7.15 34.06
C PHE A 209 -8.01 6.69 35.29
N ASP A 210 -7.46 5.77 36.09
CA ASP A 210 -8.04 5.36 37.36
C ASP A 210 -7.66 6.39 38.46
N HIS A 211 -8.61 6.73 39.34
CA HIS A 211 -8.44 7.73 40.41
C HIS A 211 -7.26 7.47 41.38
N ARG A 212 -6.67 6.27 41.35
CA ARG A 212 -5.56 5.83 42.20
C ARG A 212 -4.21 5.74 41.46
N SER A 213 -4.16 6.18 40.20
CA SER A 213 -3.00 5.96 39.33
C SER A 213 -1.78 6.83 39.67
N GLU A 214 -0.59 6.30 39.41
CA GLU A 214 0.67 7.04 39.52
C GLU A 214 0.66 8.29 38.63
N LYS A 215 1.16 9.40 39.14
CA LYS A 215 1.18 10.69 38.44
C LYS A 215 2.19 10.75 37.27
N ASN A 216 3.11 9.78 37.18
CA ASN A 216 4.21 9.78 36.21
C ASN A 216 4.28 8.46 35.42
N PRO A 217 3.51 8.32 34.33
CA PRO A 217 3.57 7.14 33.47
C PRO A 217 4.91 6.97 32.76
N SER A 218 5.32 5.73 32.57
CA SER A 218 6.53 5.40 31.80
C SER A 218 6.41 5.85 30.33
N PRO A 219 7.53 6.09 29.61
CA PRO A 219 7.52 6.38 28.18
C PRO A 219 6.77 5.32 27.34
N GLU A 220 6.93 4.05 27.68
CA GLU A 220 6.28 2.92 27.00
C GLU A 220 4.76 3.00 27.17
N THR A 221 4.30 3.30 28.39
CA THR A 221 2.88 3.46 28.69
C THR A 221 2.29 4.61 27.88
N ARG A 222 2.96 5.77 27.83
CA ARG A 222 2.52 6.93 27.02
C ARG A 222 2.47 6.63 25.52
N ALA A 223 3.39 5.79 25.03
CA ALA A 223 3.46 5.41 23.62
C ALA A 223 2.53 4.24 23.25
N ALA A 224 1.95 3.53 24.22
CA ALA A 224 1.20 2.29 24.02
C ALA A 224 0.08 2.43 22.99
N LEU A 225 -0.75 3.48 23.11
CA LEU A 225 -1.85 3.74 22.18
C LEU A 225 -1.36 3.93 20.75
N LYS A 226 -0.32 4.76 20.58
CA LYS A 226 0.28 4.97 19.26
C LYS A 226 0.83 3.65 18.72
N GLN A 227 1.54 2.89 19.54
CA GLN A 227 2.19 1.65 19.13
C GLN A 227 1.18 0.58 18.68
N ILE A 228 0.10 0.35 19.42
CA ILE A 228 -0.90 -0.66 19.01
C ILE A 228 -1.62 -0.23 17.72
N ILE A 229 -1.90 1.07 17.57
CA ILE A 229 -2.48 1.61 16.33
C ILE A 229 -1.55 1.31 15.15
N LYS A 230 -0.24 1.60 15.27
CA LYS A 230 0.74 1.27 14.23
C LYS A 230 0.75 -0.20 13.85
N ILE A 231 0.68 -1.10 14.85
CA ILE A 231 0.62 -2.54 14.60
C ILE A 231 -0.67 -2.92 13.86
N TYR A 232 -1.80 -2.27 14.16
CA TYR A 232 -3.10 -2.64 13.60
C TYR A 232 -3.32 -2.02 12.21
N SER A 233 -2.92 -0.77 12.00
CA SER A 233 -3.13 -0.03 10.75
C SER A 233 -1.99 -0.17 9.74
N GLY A 234 -0.75 -0.36 10.21
CA GLY A 234 0.44 -0.33 9.36
C GLY A 234 0.94 1.06 8.99
N GLU A 235 0.67 2.08 9.81
CA GLU A 235 1.16 3.47 9.66
C GLU A 235 2.18 3.89 10.74
#